data_AF-A0A3R0XS61-F1
#
_entry.id   AF-A0A3R0XS61-F1
#
_cell.length_a   1.000
_cell.length_b   1.000
_cell.length_c   1.000
_cell.angle_alpha   90.00
_cell.angle_beta   90.00
_cell.angle_gamma   90.00
#
_symmetry.space_group_name_H-M   'P 1'
#
loop_
_entity.id
_entity.type
_entity.pdbx_description
1 polymer ?
#
loop_
_entity_poly.entity_id
_entity_poly.type
_entity_poly.pdbx_seq_one_letter_code
_entity_poly.pdbx_strand_id
1 'polypeptide(L)'
;MTTITKERLLKIQHWRETYGAGSNVMLPAEEAEELARIALASLDADKPELKIAELINKFYERYPLASFNKDTDRAEALGYFLAGAELQCFGEFIKYEELFGDE
;
A
#
# COMPACT_ATOMS: atom_id res chain seq x y z
N MET A 1 -12.04 -13.06 22.29
CA MET A 1 -11.33 -12.54 21.12
C MET A 1 -10.00 -11.98 21.61
N THR A 2 -8.91 -12.66 21.33
CA THR A 2 -7.56 -12.29 21.77
C THR A 2 -6.80 -11.72 20.59
N THR A 3 -6.36 -10.48 20.69
CA THR A 3 -5.55 -9.84 19.65
C THR A 3 -4.12 -10.35 19.75
N ILE A 4 -3.59 -10.94 18.67
CA ILE A 4 -2.17 -11.31 18.61
C ILE A 4 -1.32 -10.04 18.57
N THR A 5 -0.31 -9.96 19.44
CA THR A 5 0.55 -8.76 19.50
C THR A 5 1.69 -8.83 18.49
N LYS A 6 2.29 -7.68 18.15
CA LYS A 6 3.44 -7.60 17.24
C LYS A 6 4.64 -8.40 17.76
N GLU A 7 4.90 -8.35 19.05
CA GLU A 7 5.97 -9.11 19.70
C GLU A 7 5.74 -10.62 19.54
N ARG A 8 4.48 -11.06 19.63
CA ARG A 8 4.12 -12.47 19.43
C ARG A 8 4.35 -12.90 17.98
N LEU A 9 3.96 -12.07 17.00
CA LEU A 9 4.21 -12.32 15.58
C LEU A 9 5.71 -12.43 15.26
N LEU A 10 6.54 -11.52 15.80
CA LEU A 10 8.00 -11.57 15.63
C LEU A 10 8.60 -12.85 16.21
N LYS A 11 8.11 -13.31 17.37
CA LYS A 11 8.54 -14.59 17.94
C LYS A 11 8.16 -15.78 17.05
N ILE A 12 6.96 -15.77 16.47
CA ILE A 12 6.51 -16.82 15.53
C ILE A 12 7.37 -16.81 14.26
N GLN A 13 7.73 -15.62 13.75
CA GLN A 13 8.62 -15.48 12.60
C GLN A 13 10.02 -16.05 12.89
N HIS A 14 10.59 -15.76 14.06
CA HIS A 14 11.93 -16.18 14.45
C HIS A 14 12.05 -17.70 14.65
N TRP A 15 10.95 -18.41 14.91
CA TRP A 15 10.96 -19.88 15.00
C TRP A 15 11.47 -20.57 13.74
N ARG A 16 11.34 -19.95 12.56
CA ARG A 16 11.95 -20.48 11.33
C ARG A 16 13.47 -20.56 11.41
N GLU A 17 14.11 -19.60 12.05
CA GLU A 17 15.56 -19.56 12.25
C GLU A 17 16.00 -20.58 13.32
N THR A 18 15.16 -20.78 14.35
CA THR A 18 15.45 -21.72 15.43
C THR A 18 15.27 -23.19 15.00
N TYR A 19 14.21 -23.51 14.26
CA TYR A 19 13.81 -24.88 13.97
C TYR A 19 14.03 -25.31 12.51
N GLY A 20 14.32 -24.39 11.60
CA GLY A 20 14.55 -24.68 10.18
C GLY A 20 13.27 -24.88 9.35
N ALA A 21 13.41 -24.84 8.02
CA ALA A 21 12.30 -24.74 7.06
C ALA A 21 11.39 -25.99 6.93
N GLY A 22 11.67 -27.08 7.66
CA GLY A 22 10.90 -28.33 7.63
C GLY A 22 10.26 -28.71 8.97
N SER A 23 10.37 -27.85 9.98
CA SER A 23 9.86 -28.13 11.32
C SER A 23 8.42 -27.65 11.48
N ASN A 24 7.58 -28.52 12.03
CA ASN A 24 6.22 -28.16 12.40
C ASN A 24 6.23 -27.35 13.70
N VAL A 25 5.46 -26.27 13.73
CA VAL A 25 5.27 -25.42 14.90
C VAL A 25 3.83 -25.57 15.37
N MET A 26 3.63 -25.82 16.67
CA MET A 26 2.30 -25.78 17.28
C MET A 26 1.95 -24.38 17.77
N LEU A 27 0.72 -23.97 17.48
CA LEU A 27 0.10 -22.73 17.96
C LEU A 27 -1.22 -23.08 18.67
N PRO A 28 -1.61 -22.32 19.71
CA PRO A 28 -2.98 -22.35 20.24
C PRO A 28 -4.00 -22.10 19.12
N ALA A 29 -5.17 -22.72 19.23
CA ALA A 29 -6.21 -22.62 18.21
C ALA A 29 -6.65 -21.16 17.98
N GLU A 30 -6.74 -20.36 19.05
CA GLU A 30 -7.12 -18.95 18.96
C GLU A 30 -6.06 -18.10 18.25
N GLU A 31 -4.77 -18.38 18.46
CA GLU A 31 -3.69 -17.68 17.74
C GLU A 31 -3.70 -18.01 16.25
N ALA A 32 -3.94 -19.29 15.91
CA ALA A 32 -4.03 -19.74 14.53
C ALA A 32 -5.24 -19.14 13.79
N GLU A 33 -6.41 -19.05 14.44
CA GLU A 33 -7.60 -18.41 13.87
C GLU A 33 -7.35 -16.93 13.58
N GLU A 34 -6.76 -16.20 14.53
CA GLU A 34 -6.49 -14.76 14.35
C GLU A 34 -5.45 -14.52 13.26
N LEU A 35 -4.39 -15.33 13.20
CA LEU A 35 -3.41 -15.29 12.11
C LEU A 35 -4.04 -15.52 10.74
N ALA A 36 -4.93 -16.51 10.63
CA ALA A 36 -5.64 -16.80 9.39
C ALA A 36 -6.53 -15.62 8.98
N ARG A 37 -7.24 -15.00 9.94
CA ARG A 37 -8.06 -13.81 9.67
C ARG A 37 -7.21 -12.64 9.18
N ILE A 38 -6.09 -12.34 9.84
CA ILE A 38 -5.17 -11.27 9.44
C ILE A 38 -4.60 -11.54 8.05
N ALA A 39 -4.17 -12.78 7.78
CA ALA A 39 -3.62 -13.16 6.48
C ALA A 39 -4.67 -13.02 5.37
N LEU A 40 -5.91 -13.49 5.58
CA LEU A 40 -7.01 -13.31 4.63
C LEU A 40 -7.31 -11.84 4.39
N ALA A 41 -7.44 -11.03 5.45
CA ALA A 41 -7.66 -9.60 5.32
C ALA A 41 -6.51 -8.88 4.59
N SER A 42 -5.27 -9.36 4.72
CA SER A 42 -4.11 -8.83 4.00
C SER A 42 -4.13 -9.21 2.50
N LEU A 43 -4.65 -10.40 2.18
CA LEU A 43 -4.86 -10.82 0.78
C LEU A 43 -6.02 -10.07 0.12
N ASP A 44 -7.06 -9.75 0.90
CA ASP A 44 -8.24 -8.98 0.46
C ASP A 44 -8.04 -7.46 0.57
N ALA A 45 -6.96 -6.99 1.20
CA ALA A 45 -6.64 -5.58 1.25
C ALA A 45 -6.48 -5.11 -0.20
N ASP A 46 -7.39 -4.22 -0.63
CA ASP A 46 -7.41 -3.66 -1.97
C ASP A 46 -5.99 -3.22 -2.33
N LYS A 47 -5.42 -3.87 -3.34
CA LYS A 47 -4.19 -3.36 -3.93
C LYS A 47 -4.52 -1.93 -4.39
N PRO A 48 -3.61 -0.97 -4.17
CA PRO A 48 -3.78 0.35 -4.74
C PRO A 48 -4.12 0.21 -6.24
N GLU A 49 -5.27 0.73 -6.66
CA GLU A 49 -5.73 0.67 -8.04
C GLU A 49 -5.94 2.09 -8.55
N LEU A 50 -5.35 2.39 -9.71
CA LEU A 50 -5.61 3.64 -10.42
C LEU A 50 -6.90 3.55 -11.22
N LYS A 51 -7.96 4.14 -10.70
CA LYS A 51 -9.22 4.33 -11.44
C LYS A 51 -9.11 5.51 -12.41
N ILE A 52 -8.41 5.31 -13.53
CA ILE A 52 -8.08 6.36 -14.52
C ILE A 52 -9.32 7.16 -14.96
N ALA A 53 -10.46 6.49 -15.19
CA ALA A 53 -11.69 7.18 -15.61
C ALA A 53 -12.21 8.16 -14.54
N GLU A 54 -12.19 7.78 -13.26
CA GLU A 54 -12.58 8.67 -12.16
C GLU A 54 -11.61 9.83 -12.00
N LEU A 55 -10.32 9.58 -12.17
CA LEU A 55 -9.28 10.61 -12.12
C LEU A 55 -9.46 11.64 -13.25
N ILE A 56 -9.72 11.19 -14.48
CA ILE A 56 -10.01 12.08 -15.61
C ILE A 56 -11.26 12.93 -15.35
N ASN A 57 -12.32 12.32 -14.80
CA ASN A 57 -13.54 13.07 -14.44
C ASN A 57 -13.23 14.16 -13.41
N LYS A 58 -12.53 13.82 -12.32
CA LYS A 58 -12.10 14.78 -11.29
C LYS A 58 -11.21 15.89 -11.85
N PHE A 59 -10.31 15.55 -12.78
CA PHE A 59 -9.49 16.54 -13.46
C PHE A 59 -10.35 17.57 -14.19
N TYR A 60 -11.37 17.15 -14.94
CA TYR A 60 -12.25 18.07 -15.67
C TYR A 60 -13.27 18.80 -14.81
N GLU A 61 -13.68 18.22 -13.67
CA GLU A 61 -14.46 18.94 -12.65
C GLU A 61 -13.67 20.12 -12.09
N ARG A 62 -12.36 19.94 -11.88
CA ARG A 62 -11.47 20.98 -11.33
C ARG A 62 -10.98 21.96 -12.39
N TYR A 63 -10.73 21.47 -13.61
CA TYR A 63 -10.20 22.21 -14.75
C TYR A 63 -11.10 21.98 -15.96
N PRO A 64 -12.20 22.75 -16.10
CA PRO A 64 -13.11 22.61 -17.24
C PRO A 64 -12.40 22.80 -18.58
N LEU A 65 -12.90 22.19 -19.65
CA LEU A 65 -12.31 22.28 -20.99
C LEU A 65 -12.08 23.73 -21.46
N ALA A 66 -13.01 24.62 -21.12
CA ALA A 66 -12.93 26.04 -21.46
C ALA A 66 -11.79 26.80 -20.75
N SER A 67 -11.16 26.19 -19.73
CA SER A 67 -10.02 26.77 -19.02
C SER A 67 -8.69 26.63 -19.77
N PHE A 68 -8.64 25.88 -20.88
CA PHE A 68 -7.42 25.63 -21.65
C PHE A 68 -7.46 26.39 -22.98
N ASN A 69 -6.35 27.05 -23.33
CA ASN A 69 -6.23 27.79 -24.60
C ASN A 69 -5.89 26.87 -25.79
N LYS A 70 -5.23 25.73 -25.51
CA LYS A 70 -4.80 24.74 -26.51
C LYS A 70 -4.97 23.33 -25.97
N ASP A 71 -5.23 22.40 -26.87
CA ASP A 71 -5.34 20.98 -26.53
C ASP A 71 -4.03 20.39 -25.99
N THR A 72 -2.88 20.93 -26.42
CA THR A 72 -1.56 20.54 -25.91
C THR A 72 -1.41 20.83 -24.43
N ASP A 73 -1.82 22.02 -24.00
CA ASP A 73 -1.69 22.48 -22.61
C ASP A 73 -2.61 21.64 -21.70
N ARG A 74 -3.80 21.31 -22.19
CA ARG A 74 -4.74 20.39 -21.54
C ARG A 74 -4.14 18.98 -21.39
N ALA A 75 -3.56 18.44 -22.46
CA ALA A 75 -2.99 17.11 -22.46
C ALA A 75 -1.79 17.00 -21.51
N GLU A 76 -0.92 18.02 -21.49
CA GLU A 76 0.22 18.08 -20.58
C GLU A 76 -0.23 18.17 -19.11
N ALA A 77 -1.21 19.03 -18.80
CA ALA A 77 -1.76 19.16 -17.45
C ALA A 77 -2.41 17.86 -16.95
N LEU A 78 -3.16 17.16 -17.82
CA LEU A 78 -3.73 15.85 -17.48
C LEU A 78 -2.62 14.81 -17.26
N GLY A 79 -1.55 14.85 -18.06
CA GLY A 79 -0.38 13.99 -17.91
C GLY A 79 0.28 14.16 -16.54
N TYR A 80 0.58 15.40 -16.12
CA TYR A 80 1.15 15.67 -14.79
C TYR A 80 0.21 15.25 -13.66
N PHE A 81 -1.10 15.47 -13.81
CA PHE A 81 -2.09 15.06 -12.81
C PHE A 81 -2.11 13.53 -12.63
N LEU A 82 -2.13 12.77 -13.73
CA LEU A 82 -2.12 11.31 -13.69
C LEU A 82 -0.80 10.76 -13.13
N ALA A 83 0.35 11.36 -13.49
CA ALA A 83 1.64 10.98 -12.93
C ALA A 83 1.70 11.23 -11.41
N GLY A 84 1.14 12.34 -10.94
CA GLY A 84 1.02 12.62 -9.51
C GLY A 84 0.13 11.60 -8.78
N ALA A 85 -0.99 11.21 -9.39
CA ALA A 85 -1.87 10.18 -8.85
C ALA A 85 -1.18 8.80 -8.81
N GLU A 86 -0.42 8.45 -9.84
CA GLU A 86 0.37 7.21 -9.89
C GLU A 86 1.42 7.16 -8.78
N LEU A 87 2.16 8.26 -8.58
CA LEU A 87 3.13 8.37 -7.47
C LEU A 87 2.47 8.25 -6.08
N GLN A 88 1.27 8.77 -5.90
CA GLN A 88 0.55 8.59 -4.63
C GLN A 88 0.03 7.16 -4.42
N CYS A 89 -0.33 6.48 -5.50
CA CYS A 89 -0.90 5.14 -5.46
C CYS A 89 0.19 4.06 -5.29
N PHE A 90 1.34 4.26 -5.95
CA PHE A 90 2.39 3.24 -6.06
C PHE A 90 3.80 3.74 -5.72
N GLY A 91 4.00 5.04 -5.57
CA GLY A 91 5.32 5.60 -5.30
C GLY A 91 5.79 5.27 -3.90
N GLU A 92 7.02 4.79 -3.79
CA GLU A 92 7.75 4.77 -2.53
C GLU A 92 8.26 6.19 -2.29
N PHE A 93 7.54 6.97 -1.48
CA PHE A 93 8.01 8.30 -1.09
C PHE A 93 9.30 8.15 -0.32
N ILE A 94 10.34 8.86 -0.77
CA ILE A 94 11.58 9.02 -0.02
C ILE A 94 11.21 9.65 1.33
N LYS A 95 11.41 8.90 2.42
CA LYS A 95 11.38 9.50 3.76
C LYS A 95 12.68 10.23 3.98
N TYR A 96 12.62 11.55 4.06
CA TYR A 96 13.81 12.38 4.28
C TYR A 96 14.59 12.00 5.54
N GLU A 97 13.89 11.50 6.57
CA GLU A 97 14.45 10.99 7.82
C GLU A 97 15.36 9.76 7.60
N GLU A 98 15.15 8.98 6.52
CA GLU A 98 15.97 7.81 6.19
C GLU A 98 17.20 8.19 5.32
N LEU A 99 17.22 9.39 4.73
CA LEU A 99 18.33 9.89 3.89
C LEU A 99 19.41 10.62 4.68
N PHE A 100 19.01 11.33 5.74
CA PHE A 100 19.93 11.97 6.66
C PHE A 100 20.04 11.08 7.89
N GLY A 101 20.84 10.01 7.77
CA GLY A 101 21.22 9.22 8.94
C GLY A 101 21.81 10.15 10.01
N ASP A 102 21.45 9.91 11.27
CA ASP A 102 21.88 10.71 12.42
C ASP A 102 23.38 11.06 12.31
N GLU A 103 23.69 12.34 12.05
CA GLU A 103 25.03 12.90 12.26
C GLU A 103 25.37 12.96 13.75
#